data_AF-A0A401NZX0-F1
#
_entry.id   AF-A0A401NZX0-F1
#
_cell.length_a   1.000
_cell.length_b   1.000
_cell.length_c   1.000
_cell.angle_alpha   90.00
_cell.angle_beta   90.00
_cell.angle_gamma   90.00
#
_symmetry.space_group_name_H-M   'P 1'
#
loop_
_entity.id
_entity.type
_entity.pdbx_description
1 polymer ?
#
loop_
_entity_poly.entity_id
_entity_poly.type
_entity_poly.pdbx_seq_one_letter_code
_entity_poly.pdbx_strand_id
1 'polypeptide(L)'
;SKTIRLKYPKDLSPGPAAYEPYKPMGQERMQFVHLHPWKKHYMCLSAPPFPVRKNPTPPGPGYYDVVDFHDPPKHYMSNAVFVSNTSRWTGNVHNKDVPGPASYVPTKKGKQSFLYNSSGKWVPL
;
A
#
# COMPACT_ATOMS: atom_id res chain seq x y z
N SER A 1 32.38 49.18 0.91
CA SER A 1 31.87 48.82 2.25
C SER A 1 31.87 47.31 2.40
N LYS A 2 32.75 46.72 3.24
CA LYS A 2 32.80 45.27 3.49
C LYS A 2 31.86 44.93 4.63
N THR A 3 30.81 44.17 4.37
CA THR A 3 29.92 43.64 5.42
C THR A 3 30.54 42.38 6.02
N ILE A 4 30.74 42.37 7.33
CA ILE A 4 31.23 41.20 8.06
C ILE A 4 30.05 40.24 8.27
N ARG A 5 30.21 38.99 7.79
CA ARG A 5 29.24 37.92 8.00
C ARG A 5 29.35 37.40 9.43
N LEU A 6 28.31 37.60 10.23
CA LEU A 6 28.17 37.04 11.58
C LEU A 6 28.29 35.52 11.52
N LYS A 7 29.29 34.97 12.23
CA LYS A 7 29.39 33.53 12.49
C LYS A 7 28.73 33.26 13.84
N TYR A 8 27.60 32.57 13.84
CA TYR A 8 26.99 32.06 15.06
C TYR A 8 27.85 30.94 15.65
N PRO A 9 27.93 30.80 16.99
CA PRO A 9 28.57 29.65 17.60
C PRO A 9 27.91 28.37 17.08
N LYS A 10 28.69 27.29 16.90
CA LYS A 10 28.11 25.98 16.58
C LYS A 10 27.24 25.56 17.75
N ASP A 11 25.93 25.65 17.60
CA ASP A 11 24.98 25.07 18.54
C ASP A 11 25.31 23.58 18.70
N LEU A 12 25.49 23.13 19.94
CA LEU A 12 25.75 21.72 20.27
C LEU A 12 24.53 20.83 19.99
N SER A 13 23.39 21.42 19.65
CA SER A 13 22.15 20.72 19.41
C SER A 13 22.21 20.03 18.04
N PRO A 14 22.14 18.68 17.98
CA PRO A 14 22.10 17.98 16.72
C PRO A 14 20.91 18.50 15.88
N GLY A 15 21.17 18.87 14.63
CA GLY A 15 20.11 19.25 13.71
C GLY A 15 19.13 18.11 13.46
N PRO A 16 17.97 18.36 12.84
CA PRO A 16 16.91 17.37 12.64
C PRO A 16 17.34 16.11 11.87
N ALA A 17 18.43 16.17 11.10
CA ALA A 17 19.00 15.05 10.35
C ALA A 17 20.28 14.46 10.98
N ALA A 18 20.63 14.85 12.21
CA ALA A 18 21.86 14.40 12.85
C ALA A 18 21.72 13.05 13.58
N TYR A 19 20.50 12.54 13.76
CA TYR A 19 20.27 11.23 14.37
C TYR A 19 20.27 10.14 13.30
N GLU A 20 21.28 9.26 13.35
CA GLU A 20 21.40 8.08 12.48
C GLU A 20 21.05 6.81 13.29
N PRO A 21 19.79 6.35 13.31
CA PRO A 21 19.35 5.23 14.16
C PRO A 21 20.03 3.89 13.82
N TYR A 22 20.60 3.77 12.61
CA TYR A 22 21.18 2.53 12.09
C TYR A 22 22.71 2.55 12.04
N LYS A 23 23.34 3.63 12.51
CA LYS A 23 24.80 3.71 12.55
C LYS A 23 25.32 2.59 13.45
N PRO A 24 26.24 1.72 12.97
CA PRO A 24 26.91 0.78 13.86
C PRO A 24 27.64 1.59 14.93
N MET A 25 27.21 1.45 16.17
CA MET A 25 27.79 2.12 17.32
C MET A 25 29.28 1.80 17.34
N GLY A 26 30.12 2.82 17.17
CA GLY A 26 31.57 2.65 17.23
C GLY A 26 32.00 2.23 18.65
N GLN A 27 33.29 2.15 18.90
CA GLN A 27 33.89 1.82 20.21
C GLN A 27 33.55 2.83 21.35
N GLU A 28 32.56 3.70 21.17
CA GLU A 28 32.07 4.70 22.13
C GLU A 28 31.33 4.09 23.34
N ARG A 29 31.04 2.78 23.31
CA ARG A 29 30.56 2.02 24.49
C ARG A 29 31.55 2.00 25.66
N MET A 30 32.82 2.31 25.45
CA MET A 30 33.83 2.14 26.51
C MET A 30 33.80 3.23 27.59
N GLN A 31 33.09 4.35 27.38
CA GLN A 31 33.09 5.45 28.37
C GLN A 31 31.92 5.41 29.36
N PHE A 32 30.78 4.78 29.00
CA PHE A 32 29.61 4.72 29.89
C PHE A 32 29.59 3.49 30.80
N VAL A 33 30.37 2.46 30.50
CA VAL A 33 30.49 1.25 31.35
C VAL A 33 31.21 1.57 32.67
N HIS A 34 32.01 2.64 32.72
CA HIS A 34 32.70 3.07 33.93
C HIS A 34 31.90 4.06 34.80
N LEU A 35 30.68 4.43 34.39
CA LEU A 35 29.78 5.31 35.17
C LEU A 35 28.86 4.53 36.10
N HIS A 36 29.46 3.58 36.84
CA HIS A 36 28.95 2.92 38.06
C HIS A 36 28.41 1.49 37.82
N PRO A 37 29.15 0.45 38.25
CA PRO A 37 28.72 -0.95 38.12
C PRO A 37 27.49 -1.32 38.97
N TRP A 38 26.99 -0.40 39.80
CA TRP A 38 25.95 -0.66 40.80
C TRP A 38 24.70 0.22 40.71
N LYS A 39 24.55 1.02 39.66
CA LYS A 39 23.32 1.78 39.40
C LYS A 39 22.68 1.39 38.07
N LYS A 40 22.01 0.24 38.06
CA LYS A 40 20.91 0.01 37.10
C LYS A 40 19.71 0.85 37.55
N HIS A 41 19.82 2.18 37.47
CA HIS A 41 18.65 3.05 37.65
C HIS A 41 17.83 2.98 36.37
N TYR A 42 17.06 1.91 36.26
CA TYR A 42 16.01 1.82 35.27
C TYR A 42 14.80 2.58 35.80
N MET A 43 14.31 3.59 35.07
CA MET A 43 13.11 4.31 35.48
C MET A 43 11.91 3.39 35.25
N CYS A 44 11.31 2.83 36.30
CA CYS A 44 10.17 1.90 36.20
C CYS A 44 8.88 2.51 35.64
N LEU A 45 8.90 3.78 35.23
CA LEU A 45 7.76 4.50 34.66
C LEU A 45 7.63 4.31 33.15
N SER A 46 8.69 3.91 32.46
CA SER A 46 8.67 3.65 31.02
C SER A 46 9.25 2.27 30.70
N ALA A 47 9.08 1.80 29.47
CA ALA A 47 9.70 0.57 28.98
C ALA A 47 11.12 0.84 28.43
N PRO A 48 12.06 -0.11 28.59
CA PRO A 48 13.45 0.15 28.20
C PRO A 48 13.50 0.34 26.70
N PRO A 49 14.45 1.16 26.20
CA PRO A 49 14.59 1.35 24.76
C PRO A 49 14.80 -0.01 24.09
N PHE A 50 13.80 -0.43 23.31
CA PHE A 50 13.85 -1.69 22.56
C PHE A 50 14.60 -1.43 21.25
N PRO A 51 15.52 -2.32 20.84
CA PRO A 51 16.20 -2.17 19.56
C PRO A 51 15.18 -2.15 18.43
N VAL A 52 15.15 -1.04 17.68
CA VAL A 52 14.26 -0.89 16.54
C VAL A 52 14.65 -1.93 15.48
N ARG A 53 13.71 -2.80 15.13
CA ARG A 53 13.91 -3.74 14.02
C ARG A 53 14.07 -2.93 12.75
N LYS A 54 15.04 -3.29 11.91
CA LYS A 54 15.16 -2.69 10.58
C LYS A 54 13.87 -2.96 9.83
N ASN A 55 13.33 -1.92 9.19
CA ASN A 55 12.22 -2.09 8.27
C ASN A 55 12.63 -3.09 7.18
N PRO A 56 11.72 -3.97 6.73
CA PRO A 56 12.01 -4.84 5.61
C PRO A 56 12.43 -4.00 4.41
N THR A 57 13.32 -4.53 3.58
CA THR A 57 13.70 -3.90 2.32
C THR A 57 12.46 -3.65 1.48
N PRO A 58 12.32 -2.45 0.87
CA PRO A 58 11.21 -2.19 -0.03
C PRO A 58 11.21 -3.21 -1.16
N PRO A 59 10.05 -3.76 -1.55
CA PRO A 59 9.99 -4.79 -2.59
C PRO A 59 10.50 -4.21 -3.90
N GLY A 60 11.52 -4.87 -4.47
CA GLY A 60 12.01 -4.59 -5.81
C GLY A 60 11.16 -5.25 -6.90
N PRO A 61 11.45 -4.98 -8.18
CA PRO A 61 10.83 -5.73 -9.28
C PRO A 61 11.19 -7.22 -9.14
N GLY A 62 10.18 -8.09 -9.07
CA GLY A 62 10.35 -9.54 -8.89
C GLY A 62 10.47 -10.02 -7.44
N TYR A 63 10.22 -9.17 -6.44
CA TYR A 63 10.35 -9.51 -5.01
C TYR A 63 9.08 -10.10 -4.39
N TYR A 64 8.10 -10.51 -5.20
CA TYR A 64 6.86 -11.09 -4.69
C TYR A 64 7.04 -12.59 -4.54
N ASP A 65 6.85 -13.10 -3.32
CA ASP A 65 6.73 -14.55 -3.11
C ASP A 65 5.43 -15.01 -3.80
N VAL A 66 5.57 -15.87 -4.81
CA VAL A 66 4.44 -16.56 -5.44
C VAL A 66 4.05 -17.69 -4.50
N VAL A 67 3.26 -17.35 -3.48
CA VAL A 67 2.72 -18.32 -2.53
C VAL A 67 1.35 -18.75 -3.00
N ASP A 68 1.08 -20.05 -2.96
CA ASP A 68 -0.27 -20.61 -3.10
C ASP A 68 -1.10 -20.18 -1.89
N PHE A 69 -1.66 -18.97 -1.96
CA PHE A 69 -2.43 -18.39 -0.87
C PHE A 69 -3.79 -19.07 -0.82
N HIS A 70 -3.95 -19.98 0.14
CA HIS A 70 -5.27 -20.41 0.57
C HIS A 70 -5.86 -19.31 1.46
N ASP A 71 -6.85 -18.59 0.93
CA ASP A 71 -7.59 -17.59 1.70
C ASP A 71 -8.07 -18.21 3.02
N PRO A 72 -7.66 -17.67 4.19
CA PRO A 72 -8.29 -18.07 5.44
C PRO A 72 -9.79 -17.77 5.34
N PRO A 73 -10.66 -18.61 5.93
CA PRO A 73 -12.10 -18.44 5.82
C PRO A 73 -12.49 -17.03 6.26
N LYS A 74 -13.08 -16.27 5.32
CA LYS A 74 -13.48 -14.88 5.54
C LYS A 74 -14.55 -14.84 6.62
N HIS A 75 -14.15 -14.51 7.84
CA HIS A 75 -15.09 -14.32 8.93
C HIS A 75 -15.81 -12.99 8.75
N TYR A 76 -17.12 -13.05 8.48
CA TYR A 76 -17.95 -11.86 8.44
C TYR A 76 -18.15 -11.33 9.86
N MET A 77 -17.35 -10.33 10.25
CA MET A 77 -17.52 -9.61 11.51
C MET A 77 -18.04 -8.20 11.25
N SER A 78 -19.20 -7.89 11.81
CA SER A 78 -19.74 -6.53 11.85
C SER A 78 -19.33 -5.87 13.16
N ASN A 79 -18.62 -4.75 13.09
CA ASN A 79 -18.29 -3.92 14.26
C ASN A 79 -19.42 -2.94 14.64
N ALA A 80 -20.59 -3.03 14.01
CA ALA A 80 -21.71 -2.14 14.26
C ALA A 80 -22.58 -2.62 15.44
N VAL A 81 -22.96 -1.69 16.33
CA VAL A 81 -23.86 -1.95 17.48
C VAL A 81 -25.27 -2.36 17.04
N PHE A 82 -25.70 -1.94 15.85
CA PHE A 82 -26.95 -2.37 15.21
C PHE A 82 -26.63 -3.01 13.87
N VAL A 83 -26.84 -4.32 13.76
CA VAL A 83 -26.65 -5.06 12.50
C VAL A 83 -27.96 -5.00 11.71
N SER A 84 -27.94 -4.40 10.53
CA SER A 84 -29.07 -4.51 9.61
C SER A 84 -29.10 -5.93 9.03
N ASN A 85 -30.22 -6.64 9.18
CA ASN A 85 -30.39 -8.01 8.68
C ASN A 85 -30.61 -8.07 7.14
N THR A 86 -30.34 -6.98 6.44
CA THR A 86 -30.42 -6.91 4.99
C THR A 86 -29.21 -7.61 4.39
N SER A 87 -29.45 -8.81 3.87
CA SER A 87 -28.47 -9.50 3.03
C SER A 87 -28.20 -8.67 1.78
N ARG A 88 -26.92 -8.36 1.50
CA ARG A 88 -26.54 -7.77 0.22
C ARG A 88 -26.67 -8.86 -0.85
N TRP A 89 -27.45 -8.57 -1.89
CA TRP A 89 -27.60 -9.43 -3.05
C TRP A 89 -26.21 -9.75 -3.62
N THR A 90 -25.73 -10.97 -3.34
CA THR A 90 -24.55 -11.50 -4.01
C THR A 90 -25.04 -11.89 -5.39
N GLY A 91 -24.46 -11.29 -6.43
CA GLY A 91 -24.96 -11.29 -7.82
C GLY A 91 -25.65 -12.57 -8.26
N ASN A 92 -26.69 -12.40 -9.08
CA ASN A 92 -27.57 -13.47 -9.53
C ASN A 92 -26.74 -14.61 -10.17
N VAL A 93 -26.64 -15.74 -9.46
CA VAL A 93 -25.96 -16.96 -9.95
C VAL A 93 -26.71 -17.60 -11.12
N HIS A 94 -27.89 -17.09 -11.48
CA HIS A 94 -28.71 -17.54 -12.60
C HIS A 94 -28.22 -17.02 -13.97
N ASN A 95 -27.34 -16.02 -14.01
CA ASN A 95 -26.84 -15.42 -15.25
C ASN A 95 -25.45 -15.93 -15.65
N LYS A 96 -25.10 -17.19 -15.36
CA LYS A 96 -23.82 -17.76 -15.82
C LYS A 96 -23.72 -17.80 -17.34
N ASP A 97 -24.87 -17.99 -17.98
CA ASP A 97 -25.01 -18.09 -19.43
C ASP A 97 -25.23 -16.73 -20.11
N VAL A 98 -25.40 -15.65 -19.33
CA VAL A 98 -25.54 -14.30 -19.88
C VAL A 98 -24.14 -13.73 -20.07
N PRO A 99 -23.69 -13.52 -21.32
CA PRO A 99 -22.39 -12.91 -21.57
C PRO A 99 -22.33 -11.55 -20.85
N GLY A 100 -21.21 -11.31 -20.17
CA GLY A 100 -20.93 -9.99 -19.61
C GLY A 100 -20.96 -8.91 -20.71
N PRO A 101 -20.97 -7.62 -20.33
CA PRO A 101 -21.06 -6.51 -21.29
C PRO A 101 -19.95 -6.53 -22.37
N ALA A 102 -18.83 -7.24 -22.13
CA ALA A 102 -17.73 -7.42 -23.08
C ALA A 102 -17.75 -8.77 -23.84
N SER A 103 -18.73 -9.65 -23.60
CA SER A 103 -18.77 -11.02 -24.15
C SER A 103 -19.71 -11.17 -25.35
N TYR A 104 -20.33 -10.10 -25.83
CA TYR A 104 -21.13 -10.15 -27.06
C TYR A 104 -20.21 -10.26 -28.28
N VAL A 105 -20.23 -11.42 -28.94
CA VAL A 105 -19.70 -11.60 -30.30
C VAL A 105 -20.87 -11.48 -31.26
N PRO A 106 -21.17 -10.29 -31.82
CA PRO A 106 -22.28 -10.16 -32.76
C PRO A 106 -21.99 -10.99 -34.00
N THR A 107 -22.89 -11.91 -34.35
CA THR A 107 -22.83 -12.62 -35.62
C THR A 107 -22.95 -11.60 -36.73
N LYS A 108 -21.90 -11.43 -37.54
CA LYS A 108 -21.92 -10.54 -38.71
C LYS A 108 -22.92 -11.09 -39.72
N LYS A 109 -24.18 -10.64 -39.67
CA LYS A 109 -25.10 -10.81 -40.79
C LYS A 109 -24.49 -10.06 -41.98
N GLY A 110 -24.42 -10.71 -43.14
CA GLY A 110 -23.78 -10.15 -44.33
C GLY A 110 -24.29 -8.74 -44.66
N LYS A 111 -23.46 -7.93 -45.33
CA LYS A 111 -23.84 -6.58 -45.72
C LYS A 111 -24.92 -6.66 -46.80
N GLN A 112 -26.17 -6.35 -46.45
CA GLN A 112 -27.25 -6.19 -47.42
C GLN A 112 -27.21 -4.76 -47.95
N SER A 113 -26.85 -4.59 -49.22
CA SER A 113 -26.92 -3.30 -49.91
C SER A 113 -28.29 -3.13 -50.59
N PHE A 114 -28.75 -1.89 -50.68
CA PHE A 114 -29.95 -1.54 -51.43
C PHE A 114 -29.59 -0.49 -52.48
N LEU A 115 -30.15 -0.62 -53.67
CA LEU A 115 -30.09 0.40 -54.72
C LEU A 115 -31.39 1.19 -54.76
N TYR A 116 -31.28 2.51 -54.79
CA TYR A 116 -32.41 3.38 -55.06
C TYR A 116 -32.60 3.52 -56.57
N ASN A 117 -33.73 3.04 -57.08
CA ASN A 117 -33.99 3.07 -58.50
C ASN A 117 -34.66 4.39 -58.95
N SER A 118 -34.69 4.63 -60.25
CA SER A 118 -35.35 5.81 -60.86
C SER A 118 -36.87 5.86 -60.65
N SER A 119 -37.50 4.74 -60.27
CA SER A 119 -38.91 4.65 -59.89
C SER A 119 -39.17 4.96 -58.40
N GLY A 120 -38.15 5.37 -57.66
CA GLY A 120 -38.25 5.72 -56.24
C GLY A 120 -38.36 4.53 -55.28
N LYS A 121 -37.90 3.34 -55.69
CA LYS A 121 -37.96 2.10 -54.89
C LYS A 121 -36.57 1.63 -54.49
N TRP A 122 -36.45 1.12 -53.27
CA TRP A 122 -35.26 0.45 -52.75
C TRP A 122 -35.27 -1.03 -53.15
N VAL A 123 -34.29 -1.44 -53.96
CA VAL A 123 -34.14 -2.83 -54.43
C VAL A 123 -32.95 -3.47 -53.70
N PRO A 124 -33.12 -4.61 -53.01
CA PRO A 124 -32.00 -5.31 -52.41
C PRO A 124 -31.07 -5.86 -53.51
N LEU A 125 -29.76 -5.71 -53.32
CA LEU A 125 -28.70 -6.31 -54.13
C LEU A 125 -28.35 -7.72 -53.64
#